data_AF-A0A7J4WX37-F1
#
_entry.id   AF-A0A7J4WX37-F1
#
_cell.length_a   1.000
_cell.length_b   1.000
_cell.length_c   1.000
_cell.angle_alpha   90.00
_cell.angle_beta   90.00
_cell.angle_gamma   90.00
#
_symmetry.space_group_name_H-M   'P 1'
#
loop_
_entity.id
_entity.type
_entity.pdbx_description
1 polymer ?
#
loop_
_entity_poly.entity_id
_entity_poly.type
_entity_poly.pdbx_seq_one_letter_code
_entity_poly.pdbx_strand_id
1 'polypeptide(L)' 'MTSIMTNNAAISALSTLRSISSDMDTTQSRISSGYKVESASDNAAYWSIATTMRSDNKALGAVE' A
#
# COMPACT_ATOMS: atom_id res chain seq x y z
N MET A 1 -29.62 -9.47 24.50
CA MET A 1 -28.38 -8.79 24.97
C MET A 1 -28.22 -7.49 24.21
N THR A 2 -29.02 -6.51 24.61
CA THR A 2 -28.86 -5.10 24.26
C THR A 2 -28.05 -4.50 25.39
N SER A 3 -26.78 -4.14 25.17
CA SER A 3 -26.06 -3.40 26.21
C SER A 3 -25.18 -2.34 25.58
N ILE A 4 -25.45 -1.12 26.03
CA ILE A 4 -24.81 0.16 25.74
C ILE A 4 -23.27 0.12 25.90
N MET A 5 -22.72 -0.91 26.55
CA MET A 5 -21.30 -1.08 26.87
C MET A 5 -20.48 -1.78 25.78
N THR A 6 -21.06 -2.74 25.05
CA THR A 6 -20.36 -3.50 24.00
C THR A 6 -21.23 -3.58 22.76
N ASN A 7 -21.24 -2.48 22.00
CA ASN A 7 -21.94 -2.44 20.73
C ASN A 7 -21.10 -3.15 19.67
N ASN A 8 -21.34 -4.44 19.48
CA ASN A 8 -20.61 -5.28 18.53
C ASN A 8 -20.67 -4.73 17.10
N ALA A 9 -21.78 -4.06 16.72
CA ALA A 9 -21.89 -3.41 15.42
C ALA A 9 -20.95 -2.19 15.32
N ALA A 10 -20.83 -1.39 16.39
CA ALA A 10 -19.89 -0.28 16.45
C ALA A 10 -18.43 -0.74 16.49
N ILE A 11 -18.12 -1.87 17.14
CA ILE A 11 -16.77 -2.46 17.15
C ILE A 11 -16.38 -2.97 15.76
N SER A 12 -17.28 -3.67 15.06
CA SER A 12 -17.05 -4.08 13.68
C SER A 12 -16.89 -2.88 12.75
N ALA A 13 -17.73 -1.86 12.89
CA ALA A 13 -17.61 -0.61 12.13
C ALA A 13 -16.29 0.12 12.43
N LEU A 14 -15.86 0.17 13.70
CA LEU A 14 -14.58 0.75 14.10
C LEU A 14 -13.40 -0.04 13.55
N SER A 15 -13.48 -1.37 13.51
CA SER A 15 -12.47 -2.22 12.86
C SER A 15 -12.39 -1.90 11.37
N THR A 16 -13.53 -1.80 10.68
CA THR A 16 -13.58 -1.41 9.27
C THR A 16 -13.02 -0.01 9.05
N LEU A 17 -13.36 0.97 9.90
CA LEU A 17 -12.82 2.33 9.81
C LEU A 17 -11.31 2.38 10.04
N ARG A 18 -10.77 1.57 10.96
CA ARG A 18 -9.33 1.44 11.18
C ARG A 18 -8.63 0.82 9.97
N SER A 19 -9.21 -0.23 9.37
CA SER A 19 -8.71 -0.79 8.13
C SER A 19 -8.71 0.22 6.98
N ILE A 20 -9.83 0.94 6.80
CA ILE A 20 -9.93 2.01 5.79
C ILE A 20 -8.87 3.10 6.05
N SER A 21 -8.65 3.50 7.29
CA SER A 21 -7.63 4.50 7.63
C SER A 21 -6.22 4.02 7.27
N SER A 22 -5.91 2.74 7.54
CA SER A 22 -4.62 2.13 7.18
C SER A 22 -4.42 2.02 5.66
N ASP A 23 -5.49 1.64 4.94
CA ASP A 23 -5.48 1.57 3.47
C ASP A 23 -5.35 2.96 2.85
N MET A 24 -5.96 3.97 3.47
CA MET A 24 -5.85 5.37 3.06
C MET A 24 -4.44 5.92 3.26
N ASP A 25 -3.78 5.64 4.39
CA ASP A 25 -2.38 6.02 4.62
C ASP A 25 -1.45 5.40 3.57
N THR A 26 -1.65 4.10 3.27
CA THR A 26 -0.90 3.40 2.22
C THR A 26 -1.14 4.01 0.84
N THR A 27 -2.40 4.35 0.55
CA THR A 27 -2.77 5.00 -0.71
C THR A 27 -2.17 6.40 -0.80
N GLN A 28 -2.16 7.15 0.30
CA GLN A 28 -1.59 8.49 0.38
C GLN A 28 -0.06 8.44 0.18
N SER A 29 0.64 7.46 0.74
CA SER A 29 2.09 7.31 0.52
C SER A 29 2.40 6.89 -0.92
N ARG A 30 1.58 6.04 -1.54
CA ARG A 30 1.67 5.73 -2.99
C ARG A 30 1.42 6.94 -3.89
N ILE A 31 0.44 7.79 -3.55
CA ILE A 31 0.16 9.04 -4.28
C ILE A 31 1.33 10.00 -4.13
N SER A 32 1.86 10.15 -2.91
CA SER A 32 2.97 11.06 -2.62
C SER A 32 4.28 10.63 -3.28
N SER A 33 4.57 9.34 -3.32
CA SER A 33 5.78 8.80 -3.96
C SER A 33 5.63 8.61 -5.48
N GLY A 34 4.39 8.56 -5.98
CA GLY A 34 4.07 8.21 -7.36
C GLY A 34 4.37 6.75 -7.73
N TYR A 35 4.80 5.93 -6.76
CA TYR A 35 5.16 4.53 -6.98
C TYR A 35 4.20 3.59 -6.23
N LYS A 36 3.69 2.58 -6.95
CA LYS A 36 2.79 1.56 -6.39
C LYS A 36 3.47 0.66 -5.35
N VAL A 37 4.80 0.56 -5.38
CA VAL A 37 5.65 -0.20 -4.46
C VAL A 37 6.74 0.74 -3.96
N GLU A 38 6.58 1.24 -2.74
CA GLU A 38 7.51 2.21 -2.14
C GLU A 38 8.69 1.50 -1.45
N SER A 39 8.45 0.35 -0.79
CA SER A 39 9.49 -0.42 -0.10
C SER A 39 9.73 -1.80 -0.72
N ALA A 40 10.98 -2.29 -0.65
CA ALA A 40 11.33 -3.66 -1.01
C ALA A 40 10.68 -4.71 -0.08
N SER A 41 10.21 -4.28 1.09
CA SER A 41 9.60 -5.11 2.12
C SER A 41 8.15 -5.50 1.79
N ASP A 42 7.43 -4.66 1.02
CA ASP A 42 6.02 -4.90 0.69
C ASP A 42 5.83 -6.03 -0.33
N ASN A 43 6.82 -6.24 -1.21
CA ASN A 43 6.87 -7.36 -2.15
C ASN A 43 8.27 -7.47 -2.78
N ALA A 44 9.18 -8.20 -2.12
CA ALA A 44 10.57 -8.32 -2.58
C ALA A 44 10.69 -8.82 -4.02
N ALA A 45 9.82 -9.74 -4.44
CA ALA A 45 9.80 -10.26 -5.82
C ALA A 45 9.40 -9.17 -6.84
N TYR A 46 8.33 -8.41 -6.56
CA TYR A 46 7.91 -7.31 -7.43
C TYR A 46 8.89 -6.14 -7.43
N TRP A 47 9.56 -5.87 -6.31
CA TRP A 47 10.59 -4.84 -6.23
C TRP A 47 11.83 -5.21 -7.06
N SER A 48 12.27 -6.46 -7.05
CA SER A 48 13.36 -6.96 -7.91
C SER A 48 13.01 -6.84 -9.39
N ILE A 49 11.79 -7.22 -9.79
CA ILE A 49 11.34 -7.08 -11.19
C ILE A 49 11.24 -5.61 -11.60
N ALA A 50 10.66 -4.75 -10.77
CA ALA A 50 10.55 -3.32 -11.05
C ALA A 50 11.92 -2.62 -11.13
N THR A 51 12.89 -3.06 -10.35
CA THR A 51 14.27 -2.56 -10.39
C THR A 51 15.00 -2.99 -11.66
N THR A 52 14.88 -4.27 -12.04
CA THR A 52 15.42 -4.76 -13.32
C THR A 52 14.79 -4.03 -14.50
N MET A 53 13.46 -3.87 -14.53
CA MET A 53 12.78 -3.12 -15.58
C MET A 53 13.21 -1.64 -15.66
N ARG A 54 13.44 -0.97 -14.52
CA ARG A 54 14.01 0.39 -14.51
C ARG A 54 15.44 0.42 -15.04
N SER A 55 16.24 -0.60 -14.73
CA SER A 55 17.61 -0.74 -15.23
C SER A 55 17.62 -0.96 -16.74
N ASP A 56 16.77 -1.83 -17.25
CA ASP A 56 16.63 -2.13 -18.68
C ASP A 56 16.17 -0.89 -19.46
N ASN A 57 15.21 -0.12 -18.94
CA ASN A 57 14.76 1.11 -19.60
C ASN A 57 15.86 2.20 -19.65
N LYS A 58 16.71 2.29 -18.62
CA LYS A 58 17.89 3.17 -18.65
C LYS A 58 18.95 2.68 -19.63
N ALA A 59 19.16 1.37 -19.71
CA ALA A 59 20.12 0.78 -20.65
C ALA A 59 19.69 1.01 -22.10
N LEU A 60 18.39 0.87 -22.41
CA LEU A 60 17.84 1.16 -23.74
C LEU A 60 17.96 2.64 -24.10
N GLY A 61 17.65 3.56 -23.18
CA GLY A 61 17.80 5.01 -23.42
C GLY A 61 19.24 5.53 -23.45
N ALA A 62 20.21 4.75 -22.98
CA ALA A 62 21.64 5.11 -23.05
C ALA A 62 22.30 4.69 -24.39
N VAL A 63 21.58 3.94 -25.22
CA VAL A 63 22.06 3.42 -26.52
C VAL A 63 21.51 4.23 -27.69
N GLU A 64 20.52 5.11 -27.48
CA GLU A 64 20.07 6.13 -28.45
C GLU A 64 20.97 7.38 -28.48
#